data_AF-A0A2M8S0C1-F1
#
_entry.id   AF-A0A2M8S0C1-F1
#
_cell.length_a   1.000
_cell.length_b   1.000
_cell.length_c   1.000
_cell.angle_alpha   90.00
_cell.angle_beta   90.00
_cell.angle_gamma   90.00
#
_symmetry.space_group_name_H-M   'P 1'
#
loop_
_entity.id
_entity.type
_entity.pdbx_description
1 polymer ?
#
loop_
_entity_poly.entity_id
_entity_poly.type
_entity_poly.pdbx_seq_one_letter_code
_entity_poly.pdbx_strand_id
1 'polypeptide(L)'
;MDKVYQAIQAKTQAWNVDNLVNAIIEDDPDMAEHADDLRDTLTQMKNGDYNKSRVTHINVSPIVETRNQLNLSQPKFAEKLGISLSTLRSWEQGIRNPSGAAKTLLDLLHRKPELIHDLR
;
A
#
# COMPACT_ATOMS: atom_id res chain seq x y z
N MET A 1 -12.65 -1.73 12.16
CA MET A 1 -11.44 -0.94 11.91
C MET A 1 -10.63 -1.61 10.82
N ASP A 2 -10.13 -0.85 9.85
CA ASP A 2 -9.43 -1.36 8.67
C ASP A 2 -8.07 -2.02 9.06
N LYS A 3 -7.68 -3.09 8.35
CA LYS A 3 -6.46 -3.89 8.59
C LYS A 3 -5.19 -3.03 8.61
N VAL A 4 -5.19 -1.94 7.85
CA VAL A 4 -4.08 -0.98 7.78
C VAL A 4 -3.84 -0.31 9.14
N TYR A 5 -4.90 0.15 9.82
CA TYR A 5 -4.79 0.84 11.11
C TYR A 5 -4.25 -0.09 12.20
N GLN A 6 -4.69 -1.35 12.18
CA GLN A 6 -4.22 -2.39 13.11
C GLN A 6 -2.74 -2.72 12.90
N ALA A 7 -2.29 -2.81 11.64
CA ALA A 7 -0.89 -3.06 11.32
C ALA A 7 0.03 -1.90 11.73
N ILE A 8 -0.45 -0.65 11.62
CA ILE A 8 0.34 0.50 12.06
C ILE A 8 0.43 0.55 13.59
N GLN A 9 -0.69 0.42 14.31
CA GLN A 9 -0.71 0.39 15.77
C GLN A 9 0.21 -0.70 16.35
N ALA A 10 0.22 -1.90 15.76
CA ALA A 10 1.12 -2.98 16.18
C ALA A 10 2.61 -2.63 16.02
N LYS A 11 2.97 -1.88 14.97
CA LYS A 11 4.36 -1.44 14.72
C LYS A 11 4.75 -0.20 15.53
N THR A 12 3.82 0.69 15.86
CA THR A 12 4.06 1.95 16.56
C THR A 12 3.92 1.86 18.08
N GLN A 13 3.42 0.73 18.61
CA GLN A 13 3.22 0.53 20.05
C GLN A 13 4.49 0.75 20.89
N ALA A 14 5.67 0.41 20.34
CA ALA A 14 6.96 0.54 21.01
C ALA A 14 7.55 1.96 20.97
N TRP A 15 6.88 2.92 20.31
CA TRP A 15 7.42 4.28 20.16
C TRP A 15 7.39 5.03 21.50
N ASN A 16 8.55 5.56 21.88
CA ASN A 16 8.66 6.59 22.90
C ASN A 16 8.72 7.95 22.18
N VAL A 17 7.60 8.67 22.21
CA VAL A 17 7.40 9.92 21.45
C VAL A 17 8.38 11.00 21.91
N ASP A 18 8.62 11.13 23.22
CA ASP A 18 9.52 12.15 23.76
C ASP A 18 10.98 11.90 23.35
N ASN A 19 11.42 10.65 23.37
CA ASN A 19 12.76 10.30 22.89
C ASN A 19 12.93 10.62 21.41
N LEU A 20 11.89 10.39 20.59
CA LEU A 20 11.94 10.69 19.16
C LEU A 20 11.98 12.20 18.89
N VAL A 21 11.18 12.97 19.61
CA VAL A 21 11.17 14.44 19.48
C VAL A 21 12.52 15.02 19.90
N ASN A 22 13.07 14.55 21.02
CA ASN A 22 14.37 15.01 21.49
C ASN A 22 15.48 14.66 20.50
N ALA A 23 15.49 13.45 19.94
CA ALA A 23 16.47 13.05 18.93
C ALA A 23 16.38 13.89 17.64
N ILE A 24 15.17 14.31 17.24
CA ILE A 24 14.97 15.18 16.07
C ILE A 24 15.46 16.61 16.35
N ILE A 25 15.20 17.14 17.55
CA ILE A 25 15.69 18.48 17.95
C ILE A 25 17.22 18.48 18.13
N GLU A 26 17.80 17.37 18.59
CA GLU A 26 19.25 17.21 18.67
C GLU A 26 19.93 17.25 17.30
N ASP A 27 19.29 16.70 16.25
CA ASP A 27 19.78 16.71 14.87
C ASP A 27 19.52 18.05 14.17
N ASP A 28 18.36 18.67 14.44
CA ASP A 28 17.93 19.96 13.90
C ASP A 28 17.41 20.88 15.03
N PRO A 29 18.25 21.77 15.58
CA PRO A 29 17.86 22.66 16.68
C PRO A 29 16.71 23.61 16.34
N ASP A 30 16.52 23.94 15.05
CA ASP A 30 15.44 24.85 14.61
C ASP A 30 14.07 24.16 14.78
N MET A 31 14.01 22.82 14.82
CA MET A 31 12.79 22.07 15.11
C MET A 31 12.27 22.25 16.54
N ALA A 32 13.05 22.88 17.44
CA ALA A 32 12.58 23.20 18.79
C ALA A 32 11.32 24.09 18.77
N GLU A 33 11.16 24.96 17.76
CA GLU A 33 9.97 25.80 17.58
C GLU A 33 8.71 24.97 17.30
N HIS A 34 8.85 23.78 16.71
CA HIS A 34 7.76 22.89 16.31
C HIS A 34 7.64 21.64 17.20
N ALA A 35 8.31 21.60 18.35
CA ALA A 35 8.39 20.43 19.21
C ALA A 35 7.01 19.93 19.68
N ASP A 36 6.10 20.86 19.98
CA ASP A 36 4.75 20.53 20.46
C ASP A 36 3.88 19.95 19.33
N ASP A 37 3.92 20.56 18.15
CA ASP A 37 3.23 20.04 16.96
C ASP A 37 3.74 18.65 16.56
N LEU A 38 5.05 18.42 16.70
CA LEU A 38 5.69 17.14 16.43
C LEU A 38 5.26 16.07 17.44
N ARG A 39 5.24 16.40 18.74
CA ARG A 39 4.74 15.52 19.81
C ARG A 39 3.28 15.12 19.56
N ASP A 40 2.45 16.09 19.22
CA ASP A 40 1.03 15.87 18.94
C ASP A 40 0.84 14.94 17.74
N THR A 41 1.60 15.18 16.66
CA THR A 41 1.54 14.35 15.45
C THR A 41 2.00 12.92 15.72
N LEU A 42 3.13 12.72 16.40
CA LEU A 42 3.65 11.39 16.72
C LEU A 42 2.74 10.64 17.71
N THR A 43 2.11 11.34 18.64
CA THR A 43 1.13 10.76 19.57
C THR A 43 -0.12 10.30 18.83
N GLN A 44 -0.64 11.11 17.91
CA GLN A 44 -1.75 10.74 17.03
C GLN A 44 -1.39 9.49 16.19
N MET A 45 -0.19 9.46 15.59
CA MET A 45 0.29 8.30 14.83
C MET A 45 0.45 7.04 15.68
N LYS A 46 0.96 7.16 16.91
CA LYS A 46 1.08 6.03 17.85
C LYS A 46 -0.29 5.45 18.20
N ASN A 47 -1.28 6.31 18.38
CA ASN A 47 -2.66 5.91 18.68
C ASN A 47 -3.44 5.45 17.44
N GLY A 48 -2.87 5.61 16.24
CA GLY A 48 -3.53 5.31 14.97
C GLY A 48 -4.64 6.30 14.61
N ASP A 49 -4.62 7.51 15.17
CA ASP A 49 -5.53 8.60 14.82
C ASP A 49 -4.95 9.39 13.64
N TYR A 50 -5.51 9.17 12.45
CA TYR A 50 -5.09 9.84 11.22
C TYR A 50 -6.13 10.86 10.73
N ASN A 51 -7.07 11.28 11.58
CA ASN A 51 -8.16 12.17 11.19
C ASN A 51 -7.67 13.55 10.71
N LYS A 52 -6.49 14.00 11.17
CA LYS A 52 -5.83 15.23 10.70
C LYS A 52 -4.86 15.00 9.54
N SER A 53 -4.56 13.75 9.19
CA SER A 53 -3.67 13.41 8.08
C SER A 53 -4.45 13.46 6.75
N ARG A 54 -3.81 13.95 5.69
CA ARG A 54 -4.37 13.87 4.33
C ARG A 54 -4.28 12.42 3.84
N VAL A 55 -5.35 11.66 3.98
CA VAL A 55 -5.46 10.33 3.36
C VAL A 55 -5.72 10.50 1.87
N THR A 56 -4.74 10.16 1.03
CA THR A 56 -4.95 10.09 -0.42
C THR A 56 -5.56 8.72 -0.74
N HIS A 57 -6.86 8.69 -1.03
CA HIS A 57 -7.50 7.49 -1.55
C HIS A 57 -7.06 7.26 -3.00
N ILE A 58 -6.11 6.35 -3.20
CA ILE A 58 -5.75 5.87 -4.52
C ILE A 58 -6.74 4.78 -4.88
N ASN A 59 -7.57 5.00 -5.90
CA ASN A 59 -8.44 3.97 -6.44
C ASN A 59 -7.58 2.91 -7.13
N VAL A 60 -7.41 1.75 -6.48
CA VAL A 60 -6.62 0.65 -7.01
C VAL A 60 -7.47 -0.13 -8.01
N SER A 61 -6.97 -0.34 -9.22
CA SER A 61 -7.67 -1.18 -10.21
C SER A 61 -7.82 -2.61 -9.66
N PRO A 62 -8.95 -3.31 -9.87
CA PRO A 62 -9.12 -4.71 -9.47
C PRO A 62 -7.99 -5.62 -9.95
N ILE A 63 -7.35 -5.26 -11.07
CA ILE A 63 -6.23 -5.98 -11.66
C ILE A 63 -4.97 -5.86 -10.77
N VAL A 64 -4.72 -4.66 -10.23
CA VAL A 64 -3.63 -4.41 -9.28
C VAL A 64 -3.90 -5.15 -7.97
N GLU A 65 -5.16 -5.20 -7.52
CA GLU A 65 -5.57 -5.94 -6.34
C GLU A 65 -5.27 -7.44 -6.50
N THR A 66 -5.73 -8.07 -7.59
CA THR A 66 -5.44 -9.47 -7.89
C THR A 66 -3.93 -9.73 -7.94
N ARG A 67 -3.16 -8.88 -8.62
CA ARG A 67 -1.70 -9.04 -8.68
C ARG A 67 -1.04 -8.95 -7.30
N ASN A 68 -1.47 -8.00 -6.47
CA ASN A 68 -0.93 -7.81 -5.13
C ASN A 68 -1.30 -8.97 -4.20
N GLN A 69 -2.52 -9.53 -4.32
CA GLN A 69 -2.91 -10.74 -3.59
C GLN A 69 -2.01 -11.94 -3.94
N LEU A 70 -1.59 -12.05 -5.19
CA LEU A 70 -0.64 -13.06 -5.68
C LEU A 70 0.82 -12.77 -5.29
N ASN A 71 1.09 -11.62 -4.68
CA ASN A 71 2.42 -11.19 -4.26
C ASN A 71 3.45 -11.15 -5.42
N LEU A 72 2.97 -10.83 -6.64
CA LEU A 72 3.79 -10.76 -7.84
C LEU A 72 4.11 -9.32 -8.26
N SER A 73 5.32 -9.10 -8.75
CA SER A 73 5.67 -7.87 -9.45
C SER A 73 4.97 -7.80 -10.81
N GLN A 74 4.79 -6.59 -11.37
CA GLN A 74 4.19 -6.42 -12.70
C GLN A 74 4.86 -7.31 -13.77
N PRO A 75 6.20 -7.39 -13.88
CA PRO A 75 6.83 -8.25 -14.89
C PRO A 75 6.49 -9.73 -14.71
N LYS A 76 6.57 -10.25 -13.48
CA LYS A 76 6.26 -11.68 -13.20
C LYS A 76 4.79 -12.01 -13.46
N PHE A 77 3.89 -11.09 -13.13
CA PHE A 77 2.47 -11.28 -13.38
C PHE A 77 2.14 -11.23 -14.87
N ALA A 78 2.75 -10.31 -15.63
CA ALA A 78 2.60 -10.24 -17.07
C ALA A 78 3.12 -11.51 -17.76
N GLU A 79 4.28 -12.01 -17.31
CA GLU A 79 4.87 -13.28 -17.76
C GLU A 79 3.90 -14.45 -17.53
N LYS A 80 3.37 -14.60 -16.31
CA LYS A 80 2.39 -15.64 -15.95
C LYS A 80 1.11 -15.58 -16.78
N LEU A 81 0.64 -14.38 -17.11
CA LEU A 81 -0.53 -14.18 -17.97
C LEU A 81 -0.22 -14.33 -19.46
N GLY A 82 1.04 -14.46 -19.87
CA GLY A 82 1.45 -14.53 -21.27
C GLY A 82 1.21 -13.23 -22.04
N ILE A 83 1.28 -12.07 -21.37
CA ILE A 83 1.08 -10.75 -21.97
C ILE A 83 2.33 -9.87 -21.81
N SER A 84 2.43 -8.83 -22.62
CA SER A 84 3.51 -7.85 -22.45
C SER A 84 3.34 -7.02 -21.17
N LEU A 85 4.45 -6.58 -20.58
CA LEU A 85 4.45 -5.66 -19.44
C LEU A 85 3.69 -4.36 -19.76
N SER A 86 3.79 -3.85 -20.99
CA SER A 86 3.09 -2.63 -21.41
C SER A 86 1.57 -2.84 -21.48
N THR A 87 1.12 -4.04 -21.87
CA THR A 87 -0.30 -4.43 -21.82
C THR A 87 -0.81 -4.43 -20.38
N LEU A 88 -0.10 -5.09 -19.46
CA LEU A 88 -0.48 -5.12 -18.04
C LEU A 88 -0.54 -3.71 -17.46
N ARG A 89 0.47 -2.87 -17.70
CA ARG A 89 0.49 -1.47 -17.23
C ARG A 89 -0.68 -0.66 -17.76
N SER A 90 -1.01 -0.79 -19.05
CA SER A 90 -2.19 -0.11 -19.62
C SER A 90 -3.49 -0.55 -18.97
N TRP A 91 -3.61 -1.82 -18.58
CA TRP A 91 -4.78 -2.34 -17.87
C TRP A 91 -4.85 -1.86 -16.41
N GLU A 92 -3.74 -1.93 -15.68
CA GLU A 92 -3.67 -1.45 -14.30
C GLU A 92 -3.92 0.06 -14.18
N GLN A 93 -3.51 0.84 -15.18
CA GLN A 93 -3.74 2.29 -15.26
C GLN A 93 -5.12 2.67 -15.85
N GLY A 94 -5.88 1.72 -16.38
CA GLY A 94 -7.18 1.97 -17.01
C GLY A 94 -7.13 2.63 -18.39
N ILE A 95 -5.95 2.72 -19.02
CA ILE A 95 -5.78 3.22 -20.41
C ILE A 95 -6.47 2.27 -21.40
N ARG A 96 -6.36 0.95 -21.16
CA ARG A 96 -7.02 -0.09 -21.95
C ARG A 96 -7.72 -1.06 -21.02
N ASN A 97 -8.75 -1.71 -21.55
CA ASN A 97 -9.45 -2.77 -20.81
C ASN A 97 -9.01 -4.15 -21.29
N PRO A 98 -8.92 -5.15 -20.39
CA PRO A 98 -8.75 -6.54 -20.78
C PRO A 98 -9.93 -7.03 -21.63
N SER A 99 -9.66 -8.01 -22.51
CA SER A 99 -10.69 -8.71 -23.27
C SER A 99 -11.65 -9.47 -22.33
N GLY A 100 -12.80 -9.91 -22.84
CA GLY A 100 -13.77 -10.69 -22.04
C GLY A 100 -13.14 -11.94 -21.41
N ALA A 101 -12.37 -12.70 -22.19
CA ALA A 101 -11.64 -13.87 -21.69
C ALA A 101 -10.58 -13.51 -20.64
N ALA A 102 -9.82 -12.42 -20.85
CA ALA A 102 -8.83 -11.96 -19.88
C ALA A 102 -9.49 -11.48 -18.58
N LYS A 103 -10.65 -10.83 -18.64
CA LYS A 103 -11.45 -10.48 -17.44
C LYS A 103 -11.86 -11.72 -16.67
N THR A 104 -12.37 -12.75 -17.35
CA THR A 104 -12.73 -14.03 -16.71
C THR A 104 -11.53 -14.68 -16.03
N LEU A 105 -10.35 -14.67 -16.68
CA LEU A 105 -9.13 -15.20 -16.08
C LEU A 105 -8.70 -14.41 -14.84
N LEU A 106 -8.72 -13.07 -14.91
CA LEU A 106 -8.35 -12.21 -13.78
C LEU A 106 -9.30 -12.37 -12.59
N ASP A 107 -10.59 -12.49 -12.85
CA ASP A 107 -11.62 -12.76 -11.83
C ASP A 107 -11.47 -14.17 -11.25
N LEU A 108 -11.14 -15.17 -12.07
CA LEU A 108 -10.82 -16.51 -11.60
C LEU A 108 -9.59 -16.51 -10.69
N LEU A 109 -8.49 -15.86 -11.09
CA LEU A 109 -7.26 -15.73 -10.29
C LEU A 109 -7.49 -14.94 -8.99
N HIS A 110 -8.41 -13.97 -9.00
CA HIS A 110 -8.80 -13.25 -7.79
C HIS A 110 -9.47 -14.17 -6.76
N ARG A 111 -10.37 -15.05 -7.23
CA ARG A 111 -11.10 -16.00 -6.37
C ARG A 111 -10.26 -17.20 -5.98
N LYS A 112 -9.33 -17.60 -6.85
CA LYS A 112 -8.49 -18.79 -6.74
C LYS A 112 -7.03 -18.46 -7.03
N PRO A 113 -6.32 -17.82 -6.07
CA PRO A 113 -4.95 -17.38 -6.26
C PRO A 113 -3.97 -18.53 -6.57
N GLU A 114 -4.26 -19.74 -6.11
CA GLU A 114 -3.45 -20.94 -6.31
C GLU A 114 -3.25 -21.31 -7.79
N LEU A 115 -4.21 -20.95 -8.65
CA LEU A 115 -4.17 -21.25 -10.08
C LEU A 115 -3.07 -20.51 -10.83
N ILE A 116 -2.44 -19.50 -10.21
CA ILE A 116 -1.30 -18.80 -10.82
C ILE A 116 -0.13 -19.75 -11.10
N HIS A 117 -0.01 -20.84 -10.35
CA HIS A 117 1.05 -21.83 -10.53
C HIS A 117 0.80 -22.75 -11.74
N ASP A 118 -0.46 -22.92 -12.14
CA ASP A 118 -0.86 -23.69 -13.31
C ASP A 118 -0.71 -22.87 -14.61
N LEU A 119 -0.59 -21.54 -14.46
CA LEU A 119 -0.26 -20.67 -15.56
C LEU A 119 1.23 -20.74 -15.91
N ARG A 120 1.50 -20.57 -17.20
CA ARG A 120 2.76 -20.88 -17.87
C ARG A 120 3.98 -20.21 -17.26
#